data_AF-A0AAW3B4V7-F1
#
_entry.id   AF-A0AAW3B4V7-F1
#
_cell.length_a   1.000
_cell.length_b   1.000
_cell.length_c   1.000
_cell.angle_alpha   90.00
_cell.angle_beta   90.00
_cell.angle_gamma   90.00
#
_symmetry.space_group_name_H-M   'P 1'
#
loop_
_entity.id
_entity.type
_entity.pdbx_description
1 polymer ?
#
loop_
_entity_poly.entity_id
_entity_poly.type
_entity_poly.pdbx_seq_one_letter_code
_entity_poly.pdbx_strand_id
1 'polypeptide(L)'
;MVGVIRRSFLDEISERLPVSTTTLVAIVVSAVSLYIFYRRKDPAQRPPTSARRPLGAPRDAVEAYDVVTRIKQKAFIGKKICIAWEVLHDDKGWKAQGKALDILRFYAFSSEVYLMCRIRDAADKRQILNLVKAVDGIERHRILFCSTEKGYEAFTRQIDPSLLVTNNAAQVMFLKRVIQTLVLVGGDGVVASNVACVPSVEAIAVDLE
;
A
#
# COMPACT_ATOMS: atom_id res chain seq x y z
N MET A 1 -57.33 2.06 42.96
CA MET A 1 -56.53 2.76 41.95
C MET A 1 -55.33 1.89 41.63
N VAL A 2 -55.24 1.44 40.38
CA VAL A 2 -54.25 0.46 39.90
C VAL A 2 -53.18 1.17 39.08
N GLY A 3 -51.93 0.76 39.27
CA GLY A 3 -50.81 0.94 38.34
C GLY A 3 -49.97 2.21 38.58
N VAL A 4 -48.65 2.21 38.42
CA VAL A 4 -47.78 1.32 37.64
C VAL A 4 -46.36 1.38 38.23
N ILE A 5 -45.81 0.22 38.63
CA ILE A 5 -44.39 0.08 38.96
C ILE A 5 -43.64 -0.06 37.63
N ARG A 6 -42.83 0.94 37.30
CA ARG A 6 -42.01 0.95 36.07
C ARG A 6 -40.85 -0.04 36.25
N ARG A 7 -41.03 -1.28 35.80
CA ARG A 7 -39.95 -2.28 35.73
C ARG A 7 -38.94 -1.88 34.65
N SER A 8 -37.66 -1.97 34.99
CA SER A 8 -36.54 -1.65 34.11
C SER A 8 -36.43 -2.72 33.02
N PHE A 9 -36.35 -2.28 31.76
CA PHE A 9 -36.21 -3.13 30.58
C PHE A 9 -34.99 -4.06 30.63
N LEU A 10 -34.01 -3.74 31.47
CA LEU A 10 -32.79 -4.53 31.66
C LEU A 10 -33.01 -5.76 32.55
N ASP A 11 -33.91 -5.69 33.52
CA ASP A 11 -34.22 -6.84 34.39
C ASP A 11 -34.98 -7.92 33.62
N GLU A 12 -35.80 -7.52 32.64
CA GLU A 12 -36.59 -8.44 31.82
C GLU A 12 -35.74 -9.22 30.80
N ILE A 13 -34.57 -8.69 30.43
CA ILE A 13 -33.61 -9.37 29.55
C ILE A 13 -32.71 -10.33 30.35
N SER A 14 -32.47 -10.04 31.64
CA SER A 14 -31.65 -10.89 32.50
C SER A 14 -32.33 -12.21 32.89
N GLU A 15 -33.66 -12.24 33.04
CA GLU A 15 -34.38 -13.43 33.56
C GLU A 15 -34.79 -14.45 32.49
N ARG A 16 -34.61 -14.19 31.18
CA ARG A 16 -35.23 -15.01 30.12
C ARG A 16 -34.32 -15.73 29.14
N LEU A 17 -33.01 -15.83 29.38
CA LEU A 17 -32.15 -16.60 28.48
C LEU A 17 -31.35 -17.66 29.24
N PRO A 18 -31.62 -18.98 29.04
CA PRO A 18 -30.61 -19.98 29.31
C PRO A 18 -29.50 -19.73 28.29
N VAL A 19 -28.46 -19.00 28.70
CA VAL A 19 -27.38 -18.60 27.80
C VAL A 19 -26.58 -19.86 27.46
N SER A 20 -27.00 -20.52 26.39
CA SER A 20 -26.27 -21.64 25.80
C SER A 20 -24.90 -21.16 25.33
N THR A 21 -23.88 -22.01 25.49
CA THR A 21 -22.49 -21.72 25.10
C THR A 21 -22.37 -21.32 23.63
N THR A 22 -23.25 -21.82 22.77
CA THR A 22 -23.35 -21.43 21.36
C THR A 22 -23.73 -19.96 21.16
N THR A 23 -24.61 -19.42 22.01
CA THR A 23 -25.03 -18.01 21.97
C THR A 23 -23.88 -17.09 22.39
N LEU A 24 -23.09 -17.48 23.39
CA LEU A 24 -21.88 -16.74 23.79
C LEU A 24 -20.83 -16.72 22.68
N VAL A 25 -20.57 -17.87 22.05
CA VAL A 25 -19.62 -17.94 20.93
C VAL A 25 -20.10 -17.07 19.77
N ALA A 26 -21.39 -17.10 19.43
CA ALA A 26 -21.94 -16.26 18.37
C ALA A 26 -21.78 -14.75 18.68
N ILE A 27 -21.99 -14.34 19.93
CA ILE A 27 -21.79 -12.94 20.36
C ILE A 27 -20.32 -12.55 20.26
N VAL A 28 -19.39 -13.40 20.72
CA VAL A 28 -17.95 -13.13 20.68
C VAL A 28 -17.47 -13.05 19.23
N VAL A 29 -17.84 -14.01 18.37
CA VAL A 29 -17.46 -14.02 16.95
C VAL A 29 -18.04 -12.80 16.23
N SER A 30 -19.28 -12.41 16.54
CA SER A 30 -19.91 -11.22 15.99
C SER A 30 -19.19 -9.95 16.43
N ALA A 31 -18.84 -9.83 17.72
CA ALA A 31 -18.11 -8.69 18.27
C ALA A 31 -16.71 -8.56 17.67
N VAL A 32 -15.98 -9.67 17.52
CA VAL A 32 -14.65 -9.69 16.89
C VAL A 32 -14.74 -9.33 15.40
N SER A 33 -15.74 -9.87 14.69
CA SER A 33 -15.98 -9.54 13.28
C SER A 33 -16.33 -8.07 13.10
N LEU A 34 -17.18 -7.52 13.97
CA LEU A 34 -17.54 -6.11 13.98
C LEU A 34 -16.33 -5.23 14.30
N TYR A 35 -15.51 -5.62 15.28
CA TYR A 35 -14.29 -4.91 15.67
C TYR A 35 -13.27 -4.85 14.54
N ILE A 36 -13.05 -5.96 13.82
CA ILE A 36 -12.19 -6.01 12.64
C ILE A 36 -12.78 -5.13 11.52
N PHE A 37 -14.10 -5.16 11.33
CA PHE A 37 -14.77 -4.32 10.33
C PHE A 37 -14.64 -2.83 10.61
N TYR A 38 -14.77 -2.41 11.88
CA TYR A 38 -14.58 -1.01 12.29
C TYR A 38 -13.11 -0.57 12.20
N ARG A 39 -12.16 -1.44 12.56
CA ARG A 39 -10.71 -1.19 12.36
C ARG A 39 -10.32 -1.07 10.89
N ARG A 40 -11.00 -1.77 9.98
CA ARG A 40 -10.79 -1.62 8.53
C ARG A 40 -11.41 -0.35 7.94
N LYS A 41 -12.33 0.28 8.67
CA LYS A 41 -13.04 1.47 8.23
C LYS A 41 -12.47 2.71 8.91
N ASP A 42 -11.18 2.96 8.71
CA ASP A 42 -10.66 4.31 8.88
C ASP A 42 -11.50 5.23 7.97
N PRO A 43 -12.04 6.36 8.50
CA PRO A 43 -12.73 7.31 7.67
C PRO A 43 -11.75 7.76 6.60
N ALA A 44 -12.15 7.62 5.33
CA ALA A 44 -11.42 8.18 4.21
C ALA A 44 -11.20 9.67 4.48
N GLN A 45 -10.03 10.02 5.00
CA GLN A 45 -9.53 11.38 5.03
C GLN A 45 -9.49 11.81 3.57
N ARG A 46 -10.48 12.60 3.16
CA ARG A 46 -10.35 13.42 1.97
C ARG A 46 -9.04 14.21 2.15
N PRO A 47 -8.10 14.16 1.20
CA PRO A 47 -6.94 15.02 1.28
C PRO A 47 -7.45 16.47 1.37
N PRO A 48 -6.84 17.32 2.22
CA PRO A 48 -7.16 18.73 2.20
C PRO A 48 -6.98 19.22 0.77
N THR A 49 -8.02 19.85 0.23
CA THR A 49 -7.98 20.50 -1.07
C THR A 49 -6.78 21.44 -1.07
N SER A 50 -5.70 21.01 -1.71
CA SER A 50 -4.47 21.79 -1.85
C SER A 50 -4.86 23.10 -2.53
N ALA A 51 -4.92 24.17 -1.74
CA ALA A 51 -4.99 25.51 -2.25
C ALA A 51 -3.84 25.67 -3.23
N ARG A 52 -4.15 25.98 -4.50
CA ARG A 52 -3.17 26.16 -5.58
C ARG A 52 -2.05 27.09 -5.10
N ARG A 53 -0.88 26.50 -4.82
CA ARG A 53 0.32 27.23 -4.42
C ARG A 53 0.78 28.10 -5.61
N PRO A 54 1.13 29.38 -5.43
CA PRO A 54 1.53 30.25 -6.53
C PRO A 54 2.81 29.74 -7.20
N LEU A 55 2.86 29.81 -8.55
CA LEU A 55 4.08 29.59 -9.33
C LEU A 55 5.12 30.65 -8.95
N GLY A 56 6.10 30.33 -8.12
CA GLY A 56 7.24 31.24 -7.88
C GLY A 56 8.00 31.12 -6.56
N ALA A 57 7.66 30.20 -5.66
CA ALA A 57 8.45 30.04 -4.43
C ALA A 57 9.83 29.37 -4.72
N PRO A 58 10.93 29.83 -4.12
CA PRO A 58 12.25 29.21 -4.28
C PRO A 58 12.22 27.77 -3.77
N ARG A 59 12.83 26.86 -4.53
CA ARG A 59 12.86 25.41 -4.25
C ARG A 59 14.16 25.04 -3.54
N ASP A 60 14.10 25.01 -2.21
CA ASP A 60 15.16 24.42 -1.38
C ASP A 60 14.87 22.95 -1.07
N ALA A 61 15.94 22.18 -0.86
CA ALA A 61 16.03 20.72 -0.72
C ALA A 61 15.19 20.04 0.38
N VAL A 62 14.25 20.76 0.99
CA VAL A 62 13.41 20.32 2.12
C VAL A 62 12.29 19.35 1.68
N GLU A 63 11.88 19.36 0.40
CA GLU A 63 10.71 18.59 -0.05
C GLU A 63 11.00 17.10 -0.33
N ALA A 64 12.24 16.70 -0.67
CA ALA A 64 12.58 15.30 -0.90
C ALA A 64 12.58 14.44 0.38
N TYR A 65 12.84 15.08 1.53
CA TYR A 65 12.75 14.44 2.85
C TYR A 65 11.30 14.05 3.21
N ASP A 66 10.29 14.67 2.62
CA ASP A 66 8.88 14.39 2.94
C ASP A 66 8.48 12.98 2.50
N VAL A 67 8.83 12.57 1.28
CA VAL A 67 8.39 11.28 0.72
C VAL A 67 8.99 10.09 1.48
N VAL A 68 10.30 10.09 1.74
CA VAL A 68 10.96 9.00 2.48
C VAL A 68 10.46 8.98 3.94
N THR A 69 10.25 10.15 4.54
CA THR A 69 9.67 10.25 5.90
C THR A 69 8.26 9.67 5.93
N ARG A 70 7.41 9.96 4.94
CA ARG A 70 6.06 9.39 4.81
C ARG A 70 6.07 7.87 4.66
N ILE A 71 7.06 7.32 3.95
CA ILE A 71 7.28 5.87 3.85
C ILE A 71 7.59 5.29 5.24
N LYS A 72 8.56 5.88 5.96
CA LYS A 72 8.94 5.44 7.31
C LYS A 72 7.81 5.57 8.33
N GLN A 73 6.97 6.59 8.18
CA GLN A 73 5.76 6.81 8.98
C GLN A 73 4.59 5.91 8.59
N LYS A 74 4.81 4.88 7.76
CA LYS A 74 3.78 3.89 7.40
C LYS A 74 2.55 4.50 6.69
N ALA A 75 2.71 5.65 6.02
CA ALA A 75 1.60 6.39 5.40
C ALA A 75 0.90 5.64 4.23
N PHE A 76 1.50 4.54 3.75
CA PHE A 76 1.00 3.76 2.62
C PHE A 76 0.33 2.44 3.01
N ILE A 77 0.22 2.13 4.31
CA ILE A 77 -0.52 0.96 4.79
C ILE A 77 -1.98 1.04 4.32
N GLY A 78 -2.49 -0.07 3.79
CA GLY A 78 -3.84 -0.18 3.25
C GLY A 78 -4.08 0.60 1.94
N LYS A 79 -3.02 1.14 1.32
CA LYS A 79 -3.12 1.87 0.04
C LYS A 79 -2.67 0.97 -1.12
N LYS A 80 -3.03 1.41 -2.34
CA LYS A 80 -2.52 0.82 -3.57
C LYS A 80 -1.09 1.28 -3.83
N ILE A 81 -0.20 0.32 -4.01
CA ILE A 81 1.22 0.57 -4.27
C ILE A 81 1.60 -0.14 -5.56
N CYS A 82 2.29 0.56 -6.45
CA CYS A 82 2.87 -0.03 -7.66
C CYS A 82 4.39 -0.11 -7.51
N ILE A 83 4.96 -1.28 -7.74
CA ILE A 83 6.40 -1.49 -7.69
C ILE A 83 6.85 -2.13 -9.00
N ALA A 84 7.85 -1.51 -9.65
CA ALA A 84 8.51 -2.08 -10.81
C ALA A 84 9.41 -3.26 -10.38
N TRP A 85 9.29 -4.39 -11.06
CA TRP A 85 10.03 -5.62 -10.76
C TRP A 85 11.55 -5.41 -10.78
N GLU A 86 12.03 -4.59 -11.72
CA GLU A 86 13.44 -4.25 -11.91
C GLU A 86 14.06 -3.52 -10.71
N VAL A 87 13.24 -2.97 -9.82
CA VAL A 87 13.70 -2.35 -8.57
C VAL A 87 13.97 -3.41 -7.50
N LEU A 88 13.24 -4.52 -7.52
CA LEU A 88 13.30 -5.56 -6.50
C LEU A 88 14.27 -6.68 -6.86
N HIS A 89 14.31 -7.04 -8.13
CA HIS A 89 15.04 -8.21 -8.60
C HIS A 89 15.82 -7.88 -9.88
N ASP A 90 16.99 -8.49 -10.01
CA ASP A 90 17.84 -8.43 -11.20
C ASP A 90 18.16 -9.85 -11.68
N ASP A 91 18.83 -10.02 -12.82
CA ASP A 91 19.22 -11.34 -13.33
C ASP A 91 20.08 -12.15 -12.34
N LYS A 92 20.69 -11.46 -11.36
CA LYS A 92 21.56 -12.03 -10.31
C LYS A 92 20.83 -12.38 -9.01
N GLY A 93 19.54 -12.02 -8.86
CA GLY A 93 18.74 -12.27 -7.66
C GLY A 93 18.09 -11.01 -7.06
N TRP A 94 17.60 -11.13 -5.83
CA TRP A 94 17.00 -10.03 -5.08
C TRP A 94 18.02 -8.93 -4.79
N LYS A 95 17.67 -7.69 -5.10
CA LYS A 95 18.53 -6.51 -4.87
C LYS A 95 18.70 -6.23 -3.37
N ALA A 96 19.67 -5.37 -3.06
CA ALA A 96 19.92 -4.93 -1.68
C ALA A 96 20.26 -6.09 -0.73
N GLN A 97 21.08 -7.04 -1.18
CA GLN A 97 21.48 -8.23 -0.41
C GLN A 97 20.28 -9.03 0.13
N GLY A 98 19.18 -9.07 -0.62
CA GLY A 98 17.95 -9.76 -0.22
C GLY A 98 16.92 -8.89 0.50
N LYS A 99 17.28 -7.68 0.98
CA LYS A 99 16.33 -6.78 1.66
C LYS A 99 15.14 -6.39 0.78
N ALA A 100 15.31 -6.38 -0.55
CA ALA A 100 14.20 -6.14 -1.48
C ALA A 100 13.03 -7.13 -1.29
N LEU A 101 13.34 -8.38 -0.92
CA LEU A 101 12.33 -9.40 -0.63
C LEU A 101 11.57 -9.07 0.65
N ASP A 102 12.25 -8.60 1.69
CA ASP A 102 11.62 -8.25 2.97
C ASP A 102 10.73 -7.01 2.83
N ILE A 103 11.18 -6.03 2.05
CA ILE A 103 10.38 -4.85 1.68
C ILE A 103 9.13 -5.28 0.92
N LEU A 104 9.27 -6.17 -0.06
CA LEU A 104 8.14 -6.69 -0.82
C LEU A 104 7.15 -7.42 0.08
N ARG A 105 7.62 -8.28 1.00
CA ARG A 105 6.79 -8.99 1.99
C ARG A 105 6.04 -8.02 2.91
N PHE A 106 6.73 -7.01 3.42
CA PHE A 106 6.13 -5.99 4.25
C PHE A 106 4.95 -5.29 3.55
N TYR A 107 5.16 -4.83 2.32
CA TYR A 107 4.09 -4.17 1.57
C TYR A 107 3.00 -5.15 1.13
N ALA A 108 3.34 -6.39 0.75
CA ALA A 108 2.37 -7.41 0.39
C ALA A 108 1.42 -7.75 1.54
N PHE A 109 1.92 -7.73 2.78
CA PHE A 109 1.10 -7.96 3.97
C PHE A 109 0.28 -6.73 4.38
N SER A 110 0.85 -5.52 4.25
CA SER A 110 0.26 -4.30 4.79
C SER A 110 -0.57 -3.49 3.79
N SER A 111 -0.44 -3.73 2.49
CA SER A 111 -0.91 -2.84 1.42
C SER A 111 -1.38 -3.61 0.18
N GLU A 112 -2.06 -2.92 -0.74
CA GLU A 112 -2.46 -3.50 -2.02
C GLU A 112 -1.33 -3.35 -3.05
N VAL A 113 -0.44 -4.36 -3.12
CA VAL A 113 0.73 -4.34 -4.00
C VAL A 113 0.38 -4.80 -5.42
N TYR A 114 0.73 -3.97 -6.39
CA TYR A 114 0.75 -4.28 -7.81
C TYR A 114 2.19 -4.33 -8.30
N LEU A 115 2.59 -5.51 -8.80
CA LEU A 115 3.91 -5.70 -9.40
C LEU A 115 3.82 -5.46 -10.89
N MET A 116 4.62 -4.53 -11.39
CA MET A 116 4.76 -4.28 -12.82
C MET A 116 6.04 -4.97 -13.29
N CYS A 117 5.91 -5.88 -14.25
CA CYS A 117 6.99 -6.73 -14.70
C CYS A 117 7.16 -6.61 -16.21
N ARG A 118 8.36 -6.23 -16.65
CA ARG A 118 8.71 -6.24 -18.05
C ARG A 118 9.14 -7.64 -18.45
N ILE A 119 8.50 -8.20 -19.47
CA ILE A 119 8.80 -9.54 -19.98
C ILE A 119 9.15 -9.47 -21.46
N ARG A 120 10.14 -10.26 -21.87
CA ARG A 120 10.47 -10.45 -23.29
C ARG A 120 9.70 -11.64 -23.86
N ASP A 121 9.57 -12.70 -23.07
CA ASP A 121 8.92 -13.94 -23.50
C ASP A 121 8.08 -14.61 -22.39
N ALA A 122 7.52 -15.78 -22.73
CA ALA A 122 6.73 -16.58 -21.80
C ALA A 122 7.59 -17.34 -20.76
N ALA A 123 8.91 -17.44 -20.94
CA ALA A 123 9.82 -18.03 -19.96
C ALA A 123 10.08 -17.03 -18.82
N ASP A 124 10.37 -15.76 -19.15
CA ASP A 124 10.52 -14.64 -18.20
C ASP A 124 9.28 -14.57 -17.30
N LYS A 125 8.08 -14.61 -17.90
CA LYS A 125 6.81 -14.60 -17.17
C LYS A 125 6.70 -15.74 -16.17
N ARG A 126 7.07 -16.97 -16.57
CA ARG A 126 7.01 -18.16 -15.69
C ARG A 126 8.00 -18.06 -14.54
N GLN A 127 9.21 -17.57 -14.80
CA GLN A 127 10.23 -17.37 -13.79
C GLN A 127 9.78 -16.36 -12.72
N ILE A 128 9.27 -15.20 -13.13
CA ILE A 128 8.76 -14.17 -12.21
C ILE A 128 7.61 -14.73 -11.37
N LEU A 129 6.65 -15.43 -11.99
CA LEU A 129 5.55 -16.04 -11.26
C LEU A 129 6.02 -17.06 -10.22
N ASN A 130 7.05 -17.86 -10.51
CA ASN A 130 7.59 -18.83 -9.57
C ASN A 130 8.28 -18.13 -8.38
N LEU A 131 9.01 -17.04 -8.61
CA LEU A 131 9.65 -16.26 -7.55
C LEU A 131 8.62 -15.57 -6.66
N VAL A 132 7.62 -14.94 -7.26
CA VAL A 132 6.56 -14.23 -6.52
C VAL A 132 5.64 -15.20 -5.78
N LYS A 133 5.44 -16.43 -6.29
CA LYS A 133 4.65 -17.46 -5.59
C LYS A 133 5.21 -17.83 -4.22
N ALA A 134 6.52 -17.64 -3.99
CA ALA A 134 7.15 -17.85 -2.70
C ALA A 134 6.95 -16.67 -1.72
N VAL A 135 6.25 -15.61 -2.14
CA VAL A 135 5.96 -14.42 -1.34
C VAL A 135 4.47 -14.43 -0.97
N ASP A 136 4.19 -14.61 0.31
CA ASP A 136 2.82 -14.56 0.82
C ASP A 136 2.23 -13.15 0.71
N GLY A 137 0.92 -13.07 0.45
CA GLY A 137 0.18 -11.81 0.34
C GLY A 137 0.10 -11.20 -1.07
N ILE A 138 0.85 -11.71 -2.05
CA ILE A 138 0.76 -11.22 -3.43
C ILE A 138 -0.25 -12.04 -4.24
N GLU A 139 -1.34 -11.39 -4.63
CA GLU A 139 -2.36 -12.00 -5.48
C GLU A 139 -1.90 -12.04 -6.94
N ARG A 140 -2.08 -13.21 -7.58
CA ARG A 140 -1.65 -13.43 -8.98
C ARG A 140 -2.17 -12.40 -9.97
N HIS A 141 -3.39 -11.88 -9.76
CA HIS A 141 -4.00 -10.91 -10.67
C HIS A 141 -3.47 -9.47 -10.49
N ARG A 142 -2.65 -9.22 -9.46
CA ARG A 142 -1.95 -7.95 -9.24
C ARG A 142 -0.51 -7.95 -9.79
N ILE A 143 -0.11 -9.07 -10.41
CA ILE A 143 1.16 -9.19 -11.13
C ILE A 143 0.89 -8.89 -12.60
N LEU A 144 1.31 -7.70 -13.03
CA LEU A 144 1.03 -7.12 -14.33
C LEU A 144 2.25 -7.27 -15.23
N PHE A 145 2.03 -7.82 -16.41
CA PHE A 145 3.10 -8.08 -17.37
C PHE A 145 2.93 -7.20 -18.60
N CYS A 146 4.02 -6.57 -19.04
CA CYS A 146 4.06 -5.89 -20.33
C CYS A 146 5.42 -6.07 -21.00
N SER A 147 5.46 -5.92 -22.33
CA SER A 147 6.71 -5.94 -23.10
C SER A 147 7.29 -4.53 -23.32
N THR A 148 6.47 -3.49 -23.17
CA THR A 148 6.82 -2.10 -23.50
C THR A 148 6.82 -1.20 -22.26
N GLU A 149 7.63 -0.14 -22.29
CA GLU A 149 7.70 0.86 -21.20
C GLU A 149 6.40 1.64 -21.04
N LYS A 150 5.71 1.90 -22.15
CA LYS A 150 4.37 2.51 -22.15
C LYS A 150 3.35 1.67 -21.39
N GLY A 151 3.57 0.36 -21.28
CA GLY A 151 2.73 -0.53 -20.47
C GLY A 151 2.72 -0.14 -19.00
N TYR A 152 3.87 0.22 -18.43
CA TYR A 152 3.96 0.65 -17.03
C TYR A 152 3.21 1.95 -16.79
N GLU A 153 3.31 2.91 -17.72
CA GLU A 153 2.55 4.16 -17.64
C GLU A 153 1.03 3.91 -17.68
N ALA A 154 0.59 3.03 -18.58
CA ALA A 154 -0.82 2.66 -18.71
C ALA A 154 -1.34 1.97 -17.44
N PHE A 155 -0.59 1.00 -16.90
CA PHE A 155 -0.94 0.32 -15.65
C PHE A 155 -1.02 1.31 -14.49
N THR A 156 -0.01 2.15 -14.31
CA THR A 156 0.02 3.10 -13.19
C THR A 156 -1.17 4.05 -13.24
N ARG A 157 -1.56 4.52 -14.42
CA ARG A 157 -2.72 5.41 -14.60
C ARG A 157 -4.06 4.72 -14.32
N GLN A 158 -4.19 3.45 -14.67
CA GLN A 158 -5.43 2.70 -14.44
C GLN A 158 -5.60 2.30 -12.97
N ILE A 159 -4.49 1.95 -12.31
CA ILE A 159 -4.50 1.52 -10.90
C ILE A 159 -4.69 2.70 -9.96
N ASP A 160 -4.12 3.86 -10.35
CA ASP A 160 -4.04 5.08 -9.54
C ASP A 160 -3.43 4.82 -8.14
N PRO A 161 -2.16 4.36 -8.08
CA PRO A 161 -1.52 4.05 -6.80
C PRO A 161 -1.20 5.30 -5.99
N SER A 162 -1.22 5.17 -4.67
CA SER A 162 -0.75 6.23 -3.77
C SER A 162 0.77 6.35 -3.75
N LEU A 163 1.47 5.26 -4.09
CA LEU A 163 2.93 5.17 -4.18
C LEU A 163 3.34 4.39 -5.43
N LEU A 164 4.23 4.99 -6.23
CA LEU A 164 4.93 4.31 -7.32
C LEU A 164 6.43 4.19 -6.98
N VAL A 165 6.98 2.98 -7.06
CA VAL A 165 8.42 2.73 -6.94
C VAL A 165 8.93 2.22 -8.29
N THR A 166 9.86 2.95 -8.91
CA THR A 166 10.41 2.61 -10.23
C THR A 166 11.89 3.03 -10.34
N ASN A 167 12.62 2.43 -11.27
CA ASN A 167 13.97 2.85 -11.66
C ASN A 167 13.97 3.64 -12.99
N ASN A 168 12.81 3.85 -13.62
CA ASN A 168 12.71 4.54 -14.91
C ASN A 168 12.41 6.04 -14.72
N ALA A 169 13.40 6.89 -15.00
CA ALA A 169 13.27 8.34 -14.89
C ALA A 169 12.23 8.94 -15.87
N ALA A 170 12.08 8.38 -17.07
CA ALA A 170 11.10 8.84 -18.05
C ALA A 170 9.67 8.62 -17.55
N GLN A 171 9.42 7.45 -16.96
CA GLN A 171 8.14 7.12 -16.33
C GLN A 171 7.82 8.12 -15.20
N VAL A 172 8.78 8.42 -14.33
CA VAL A 172 8.62 9.40 -13.24
C VAL A 172 8.30 10.80 -13.79
N MET A 173 9.02 11.24 -14.82
CA MET A 173 8.80 12.54 -15.45
C MET A 173 7.39 12.69 -16.02
N PHE A 174 6.84 11.61 -16.55
CA PHE A 174 5.49 11.57 -17.11
C PHE A 174 4.39 11.50 -16.02
N LEU A 175 4.63 10.71 -14.97
CA LEU A 175 3.62 10.41 -13.95
C LEU A 175 3.64 11.33 -12.74
N LYS A 176 4.67 12.17 -12.57
CA LYS A 176 4.76 13.13 -11.45
C LYS A 176 3.58 14.10 -11.33
N ARG A 177 2.81 14.31 -12.39
CA ARG A 177 1.60 15.17 -12.36
C ARG A 177 0.32 14.40 -12.02
N VAL A 178 0.38 13.07 -12.06
CA VAL A 178 -0.77 12.17 -11.90
C VAL A 178 -0.73 11.50 -10.54
N ILE A 179 0.44 11.01 -10.13
CA ILE A 179 0.62 10.19 -8.94
C ILE A 179 1.05 11.03 -7.73
N GLN A 180 0.48 10.72 -6.57
CA GLN A 180 0.70 11.48 -5.34
C GLN A 180 2.11 11.36 -4.79
N THR A 181 2.72 10.17 -4.89
CA THR A 181 4.05 9.91 -4.35
C THR A 181 4.82 8.96 -5.28
N LEU A 182 6.03 9.35 -5.66
CA LEU A 182 6.90 8.57 -6.52
C LEU A 182 8.27 8.39 -5.86
N VAL A 183 8.85 7.22 -6.06
CA VAL A 183 10.23 6.92 -5.68
C VAL A 183 10.98 6.47 -6.92
N LEU A 184 12.04 7.20 -7.25
CA LEU A 184 13.01 6.84 -8.26
C LEU A 184 14.21 6.15 -7.59
N VAL A 185 14.41 4.87 -7.88
CA VAL A 185 15.53 4.08 -7.34
C VAL A 185 16.70 4.09 -8.33
N GLY A 186 17.90 4.40 -7.83
CA GLY A 186 19.15 4.43 -8.59
C GLY A 186 19.33 5.68 -9.45
N GLY A 187 18.57 6.75 -9.18
CA GLY A 187 18.69 8.03 -9.87
C GLY A 187 19.23 9.13 -8.96
N ASP A 188 19.95 10.08 -9.55
CA ASP A 188 20.45 11.27 -8.86
C ASP A 188 19.59 12.49 -9.19
N GLY A 189 19.20 13.24 -8.16
CA GLY A 189 18.60 14.56 -8.28
C GLY A 189 17.08 14.62 -8.12
N VAL A 190 16.59 15.64 -7.41
CA VAL A 190 15.17 15.83 -7.10
C VAL A 190 14.43 16.38 -8.33
N VAL A 191 13.47 15.61 -8.85
CA VAL A 191 12.74 15.94 -10.08
C VAL A 191 11.46 16.77 -9.83
N ALA A 192 10.84 16.58 -8.66
CA ALA A 192 9.63 17.29 -8.20
C ALA A 192 9.38 17.05 -6.71
N SER A 193 8.49 17.84 -6.10
CA SER A 193 8.16 17.79 -4.66
C SER A 193 7.55 16.46 -4.20
N ASN A 194 6.94 15.71 -5.12
CA ASN A 194 6.33 14.39 -4.86
C ASN A 194 7.21 13.22 -5.30
N VAL A 195 8.49 13.47 -5.62
CA VAL A 195 9.43 12.47 -6.10
C VAL A 195 10.61 12.39 -5.13
N ALA A 196 10.80 11.24 -4.48
CA ALA A 196 12.04 10.91 -3.79
C ALA A 196 12.98 10.18 -4.75
N CYS A 197 14.24 10.62 -4.80
CA CYS A 197 15.30 9.88 -5.47
C CYS A 197 16.14 9.20 -4.40
N VAL A 198 16.25 7.88 -4.50
CA VAL A 198 16.97 7.05 -3.53
C VAL A 198 18.04 6.22 -4.25
N PRO A 199 19.22 6.04 -3.65
CA PRO A 199 20.31 5.31 -4.30
C PRO A 199 20.02 3.81 -4.41
N SER A 200 19.24 3.27 -3.48
CA SER A 200 18.89 1.84 -3.42
C SER A 200 17.48 1.67 -2.85
N VAL A 201 16.88 0.51 -3.14
CA VAL A 201 15.59 0.10 -2.59
C VAL A 201 15.62 -0.01 -1.06
N GLU A 202 16.79 -0.12 -0.44
CA GLU A 202 16.93 -0.14 1.02
C GLU A 202 16.39 1.13 1.70
N ALA A 203 16.43 2.27 1.00
CA ALA A 203 15.96 3.53 1.54
C ALA A 203 14.44 3.58 1.75
N ILE A 204 13.69 2.66 1.12
CA ILE A 204 12.23 2.53 1.32
C ILE A 204 11.86 1.42 2.31
N ALA A 205 12.84 0.85 3.00
CA ALA A 205 12.58 -0.04 4.12
C ALA A 205 11.87 0.74 5.24
N VAL A 206 10.83 0.12 5.80
CA VAL A 206 10.12 0.62 6.97
C VAL A 206 10.71 -0.08 8.18
N ASP A 207 11.03 0.69 9.22
CA ASP A 207 11.53 0.13 10.47
C ASP A 207 10.44 -0.75 11.11
N LEU A 208 10.74 -2.05 11.20
CA LEU A 208 9.93 -3.05 11.87
C LEU A 208 10.40 -3.11 13.32
N GLU A 209 9.97 -2.15 14.14
CA GLU A 209 9.99 -2.28 15.60
C GLU A 209 8.97 -3.32 16.07
#